data_AF-A0A2S6MZ01-F1
#
_entry.id   AF-A0A2S6MZ01-F1
#
_cell.length_a   1.000
_cell.length_b   1.000
_cell.length_c   1.000
_cell.angle_alpha   90.00
_cell.angle_beta   90.00
_cell.angle_gamma   90.00
#
_symmetry.space_group_name_H-M   'P 1'
#
loop_
_entity.id
_entity.type
_entity.pdbx_description
1 polymer ?
#
loop_
_entity_poly.entity_id
_entity_poly.type
_entity_poly.pdbx_seq_one_letter_code
_entity_poly.pdbx_strand_id
1 'polypeptide(L)'
;MGPLAGVKIVEFAGIGPAPLAAMLLADMGATVIRIDRVAATDLGVPMADQFDFTKRNRAVLKLDLKKPEAIALVLRLIDGADGLIEGFRPGVMERLGLGPDVCLRRNPKLAFGRVTGWGQEGPLAQAAGHDMNYIALTGALHAIGRAGQKPTPPLNLVGDYGGGAMYLVTGLLAAIVSARATGVGQVVDAAMVDGALSLMTPIYGMKAAGRMKGPRGHNQLDSGAYYYEVYECADGQYISIAPIEAKFHAELLRILEIDPATMPPQRDPEGWPRWKDLLAERFRTRTRDDWCRILEGTDACFAPVLSMAEAHTHPHNQARSAFIDVDGIRQPAPAPRFSVTQSAPPRPPGSVPAREALEAWGLSAADIEAAGGG
;
A
#
# COMPACT_ATOMS: atom_id res chain seq x y z
N MET A 1 -17.89 11.47 10.24
CA MET A 1 -16.65 11.04 10.92
C MET A 1 -16.39 9.59 10.53
N GLY A 2 -15.14 9.22 10.26
CA GLY A 2 -14.76 7.87 9.83
C GLY A 2 -14.83 6.84 10.96
N PRO A 3 -14.59 5.54 10.66
CA PRO A 3 -14.72 4.46 11.65
C PRO A 3 -13.71 4.51 12.79
N LEU A 4 -12.59 5.23 12.65
CA LEU A 4 -11.56 5.38 13.68
C LEU A 4 -11.68 6.69 14.45
N ALA A 5 -12.83 7.36 14.40
CA ALA A 5 -13.08 8.55 15.20
C ALA A 5 -12.79 8.28 16.69
N GLY A 6 -11.97 9.15 17.28
CA GLY A 6 -11.52 9.04 18.67
C GLY A 6 -10.27 8.17 18.88
N VAL A 7 -9.76 7.48 17.85
CA VAL A 7 -8.46 6.80 17.90
C VAL A 7 -7.34 7.83 17.78
N LYS A 8 -6.35 7.73 18.66
CA LYS A 8 -5.23 8.66 18.79
C LYS A 8 -3.91 7.98 18.44
N ILE A 9 -3.21 8.47 17.42
CA ILE A 9 -1.96 7.89 16.93
C ILE A 9 -0.83 8.93 16.97
N VAL A 10 0.33 8.51 17.46
CA VAL A 10 1.59 9.25 17.34
C VAL A 10 2.44 8.61 16.26
N GLU A 11 2.78 9.35 15.20
CA GLU A 11 3.64 8.88 14.12
C GLU A 11 5.01 9.55 14.22
N PHE A 12 6.08 8.78 14.15
CA PHE A 12 7.42 9.30 13.94
C PHE A 12 7.74 9.34 12.45
N ALA A 13 8.17 10.51 11.98
CA ALA A 13 8.46 10.75 10.58
C ALA A 13 9.41 9.71 9.97
N GLY A 14 8.90 8.95 9.01
CA GLY A 14 9.65 7.98 8.21
C GLY A 14 9.37 8.13 6.70
N ILE A 15 9.71 7.09 5.95
CA ILE A 15 9.49 6.96 4.50
C ILE A 15 8.72 5.68 4.17
N GLY A 16 8.20 5.58 2.95
CA GLY A 16 7.60 4.37 2.39
C GLY A 16 6.41 3.85 3.21
N PRO A 17 6.54 2.71 3.92
CA PRO A 17 5.43 2.07 4.63
C PRO A 17 4.80 2.92 5.74
N ALA A 18 5.61 3.56 6.59
CA ALA A 18 5.12 4.23 7.80
C ALA A 18 4.19 5.42 7.47
N PRO A 19 4.56 6.35 6.55
CA PRO A 19 3.66 7.42 6.15
C PRO A 19 2.38 6.93 5.48
N LEU A 20 2.41 5.84 4.71
CA LEU A 20 1.20 5.30 4.10
C LEU A 20 0.27 4.68 5.15
N ALA A 21 0.81 3.92 6.12
CA ALA A 21 0.01 3.33 7.19
C ALA A 21 -0.71 4.40 8.02
N ALA A 22 0.02 5.44 8.42
CA ALA A 22 -0.55 6.55 9.17
C ALA A 22 -1.57 7.37 8.34
N MET A 23 -1.34 7.55 7.02
CA MET A 23 -2.33 8.15 6.11
C MET A 23 -3.65 7.37 6.11
N LEU A 24 -3.59 6.04 5.98
CA LEU A 24 -4.78 5.20 5.92
C LEU A 24 -5.59 5.26 7.23
N LEU A 25 -4.91 5.28 8.38
CA LEU A 25 -5.57 5.46 9.68
C LEU A 25 -6.21 6.85 9.81
N ALA A 26 -5.51 7.91 9.36
CA ALA A 26 -6.02 9.28 9.37
C ALA A 26 -7.24 9.44 8.44
N ASP A 27 -7.20 8.85 7.23
CA ASP A 27 -8.30 8.81 6.27
C ASP A 27 -9.53 8.09 6.83
N MET A 28 -9.33 7.10 7.70
CA MET A 28 -10.40 6.42 8.44
C MET A 28 -10.85 7.20 9.69
N GLY A 29 -10.30 8.38 9.96
CA GLY A 29 -10.76 9.30 10.99
C GLY A 29 -9.99 9.25 12.32
N ALA A 30 -8.86 8.54 12.39
CA ALA A 30 -7.98 8.64 13.54
C ALA A 30 -7.34 10.03 13.62
N THR A 31 -7.18 10.57 14.82
CA THR A 31 -6.36 11.76 15.03
C THR A 31 -4.90 11.35 15.06
N VAL A 32 -4.13 11.78 14.07
CA VAL A 32 -2.72 11.42 13.93
C VAL A 32 -1.85 12.67 14.09
N ILE A 33 -0.95 12.62 15.06
CA ILE A 33 0.10 13.63 15.27
C ILE A 33 1.42 13.06 14.76
N ARG A 34 1.97 13.70 13.73
CA ARG A 34 3.27 13.38 13.15
C ARG A 34 4.36 14.19 13.85
N ILE A 35 5.31 13.50 14.47
CA ILE A 35 6.54 14.08 14.99
C ILE A 35 7.58 14.09 13.88
N ASP A 36 7.91 15.28 13.39
CA ASP A 36 8.91 15.51 12.35
C ASP A 36 10.14 16.21 12.91
N ARG A 37 11.25 16.12 12.19
CA ARG A 37 12.50 16.78 12.58
C ARG A 37 12.45 18.26 12.20
N VAL A 38 13.09 19.09 13.02
CA VAL A 38 13.26 20.52 12.72
C VAL A 38 14.09 20.73 11.44
N ALA A 39 15.11 19.90 11.22
CA ALA A 39 15.94 19.93 10.03
C ALA A 39 15.48 18.88 9.02
N ALA A 40 15.37 19.28 7.75
CA ALA A 40 15.12 18.35 6.65
C ALA A 40 16.24 17.31 6.58
N THR A 41 15.87 16.04 6.41
CA THR A 41 16.81 14.95 6.14
C THR A 41 16.73 14.63 4.65
N ASP A 42 17.85 14.23 4.04
CA ASP A 42 17.82 13.66 2.70
C ASP A 42 17.06 12.33 2.73
N LEU A 43 15.86 12.33 2.18
CA LEU A 43 14.98 11.16 2.06
C LEU A 43 14.99 10.60 0.62
N GLY A 44 15.94 11.05 -0.21
CA GLY A 44 16.03 10.70 -1.62
C GLY A 44 15.41 11.78 -2.50
N VAL A 45 14.30 11.46 -3.17
CA VAL A 45 13.73 12.35 -4.20
C VAL A 45 12.97 13.51 -3.54
N PRO A 46 13.39 14.78 -3.75
CA PRO A 46 12.70 15.93 -3.16
C PRO A 46 11.32 16.09 -3.79
N MET A 47 10.28 16.16 -2.95
CA MET A 47 8.90 16.40 -3.34
C MET A 47 8.32 17.50 -2.45
N ALA A 48 7.65 18.49 -3.04
CA ALA A 48 6.97 19.52 -2.24
C ALA A 48 5.84 18.88 -1.42
N ASP A 49 5.64 19.34 -0.19
CA ASP A 49 4.72 18.72 0.77
C ASP A 49 3.28 18.59 0.23
N GLN A 50 2.82 19.56 -0.57
CA GLN A 50 1.51 19.54 -1.22
C GLN A 50 1.29 18.35 -2.17
N PHE A 51 2.37 17.77 -2.72
CA PHE A 51 2.33 16.60 -3.59
C PHE A 51 2.60 15.28 -2.84
N ASP A 52 3.02 15.35 -1.57
CA ASP A 52 3.14 14.17 -0.71
C ASP A 52 1.78 13.84 -0.09
N PHE A 53 0.91 13.21 -0.87
CA PHE A 53 -0.43 12.85 -0.44
C PHE A 53 -0.45 11.92 0.76
N THR A 54 0.65 11.20 1.03
CA THR A 54 0.73 10.42 2.26
C THR A 54 0.52 11.34 3.46
N LYS A 55 1.07 12.55 3.48
CA LYS A 55 1.01 13.49 4.62
C LYS A 55 -0.35 14.16 4.86
N ARG A 56 -1.37 13.88 4.05
CA ARG A 56 -2.73 14.43 4.23
C ARG A 56 -3.36 14.01 5.56
N ASN A 57 -4.36 14.76 6.03
CA ASN A 57 -5.11 14.48 7.28
C ASN A 57 -4.30 14.48 8.59
N ARG A 58 -3.05 14.95 8.59
CA ARG A 58 -2.16 14.89 9.76
C ARG A 58 -1.74 16.27 10.27
N ALA A 59 -1.73 16.42 11.58
CA ALA A 59 -1.00 17.50 12.23
C ALA A 59 0.48 17.15 12.31
N VAL A 60 1.35 18.15 12.17
CA VAL A 60 2.79 17.98 12.24
C VAL A 60 3.34 18.79 13.41
N LEU A 61 4.16 18.17 14.25
CA LEU A 61 4.96 18.81 15.28
C LEU A 61 6.42 18.67 14.92
N LYS A 62 7.12 19.79 14.68
CA LYS A 62 8.55 19.78 14.42
C LYS A 62 9.30 19.84 15.75
N LEU A 63 9.92 18.73 16.14
CA LEU A 63 10.62 18.60 17.42
C LEU A 63 12.08 18.18 17.21
N ASP A 64 12.97 18.77 18.02
CA ASP A 64 14.35 18.29 18.14
C ASP A 64 14.41 17.23 19.25
N LEU A 65 14.32 15.96 18.86
CA LEU A 65 14.34 14.82 19.78
C LEU A 65 15.69 14.59 20.48
N LYS A 66 16.67 15.49 20.30
CA LYS A 66 17.87 15.54 21.15
C LYS A 66 17.64 16.29 22.46
N LYS A 67 16.58 17.11 22.54
CA LYS A 67 16.25 17.90 23.73
C LYS A 67 15.39 17.09 24.70
N PRO A 68 15.74 17.02 26.00
CA PRO A 68 14.95 16.32 27.00
C PRO A 68 13.50 16.79 27.08
N GLU A 69 13.25 18.08 26.85
CA GLU A 69 11.92 18.68 26.90
C GLU A 69 11.03 18.19 25.74
N ALA A 70 11.63 17.98 24.55
CA ALA A 70 10.95 17.39 23.41
C ALA A 70 10.59 15.91 23.66
N ILE A 71 11.51 15.14 24.26
CA ILE A 71 11.24 13.76 24.67
C ILE A 71 10.12 13.71 25.71
N ALA A 72 10.12 14.62 26.69
CA ALA A 72 9.08 14.71 27.71
C ALA A 72 7.70 15.02 27.10
N LEU A 73 7.61 15.93 26.12
CA LEU A 73 6.37 16.21 25.40
C LEU A 73 5.87 14.99 24.62
N VAL A 74 6.75 14.29 23.92
CA VAL A 74 6.38 13.07 23.18
C VAL A 74 5.88 11.98 24.13
N LEU A 75 6.51 11.80 25.29
CA LEU A 75 6.03 10.87 26.31
C LEU A 75 4.65 11.26 26.85
N ARG A 76 4.33 12.55 26.97
CA ARG A 76 2.98 13.03 27.31
C ARG A 76 1.94 12.74 26.21
N LEU A 77 2.33 12.81 24.94
CA LEU A 77 1.47 12.37 23.84
C LEU A 77 1.22 10.86 23.92
N ILE A 78 2.26 10.09 24.27
CA ILE A 78 2.16 8.63 24.40
C ILE A 78 1.22 8.23 25.56
N ASP A 79 1.12 9.01 26.64
CA ASP A 79 0.16 8.76 27.75
C ASP A 79 -1.29 8.60 27.26
N GLY A 80 -1.66 9.41 26.26
CA GLY A 80 -3.03 9.47 25.73
C GLY A 80 -3.23 8.74 24.40
N ALA A 81 -2.20 8.11 23.83
CA ALA A 81 -2.27 7.48 22.52
C ALA A 81 -2.84 6.06 22.58
N ASP A 82 -3.61 5.67 21.56
CA ASP A 82 -4.00 4.28 21.33
C ASP A 82 -2.91 3.50 20.58
N GLY A 83 -2.16 4.19 19.72
CA GLY A 83 -1.10 3.58 18.93
C GLY A 83 0.05 4.52 18.60
N LEU A 84 1.17 3.91 18.24
CA LEU A 84 2.39 4.57 17.79
C LEU A 84 2.88 3.94 16.49
N ILE A 85 3.40 4.74 15.57
CA ILE A 85 4.01 4.28 14.32
C ILE A 85 5.43 4.80 14.23
N GLU A 86 6.38 3.90 13.98
CA GLU A 86 7.76 4.27 13.65
C GLU A 86 8.34 3.31 12.61
N GLY A 87 9.22 3.84 11.75
CA GLY A 87 9.88 3.09 10.68
C GLY A 87 11.40 3.25 10.67
N PHE A 88 12.00 3.49 11.83
CA PHE A 88 13.43 3.63 11.98
C PHE A 88 14.11 2.26 12.04
N ARG A 89 15.44 2.28 11.84
CA ARG A 89 16.28 1.11 12.06
C ARG A 89 16.14 0.59 13.51
N PRO A 90 16.17 -0.73 13.74
CA PRO A 90 16.12 -1.30 15.09
C PRO A 90 17.15 -0.66 16.02
N GLY A 91 16.71 -0.28 17.23
CA GLY A 91 17.52 0.39 18.24
C GLY A 91 17.50 1.93 18.20
N VAL A 92 16.91 2.56 17.17
CA VAL A 92 16.86 4.05 17.11
C VAL A 92 15.94 4.61 18.19
N MET A 93 14.72 4.09 18.32
CA MET A 93 13.75 4.57 19.32
C MET A 93 14.26 4.35 20.74
N GLU A 94 14.95 3.23 20.97
CA GLU A 94 15.60 2.89 22.24
C GLU A 94 16.66 3.93 22.60
N ARG A 95 17.53 4.32 21.66
CA ARG A 95 18.54 5.37 21.86
C ARG A 95 17.94 6.75 22.12
N LEU A 96 16.75 7.02 21.59
CA LEU A 96 16.00 8.26 21.85
C LEU A 96 15.28 8.25 23.21
N GLY A 97 15.28 7.13 23.94
CA GLY A 97 14.49 6.99 25.17
C GLY A 97 12.99 6.82 24.91
N LEU A 98 12.61 6.48 23.69
CA LEU A 98 11.23 6.29 23.22
C LEU A 98 10.97 4.85 22.74
N GLY A 99 11.80 3.91 23.18
CA GLY A 99 11.65 2.49 22.84
C GLY A 99 10.39 1.86 23.45
N PRO A 100 10.01 0.64 22.99
CA PRO A 100 8.81 -0.04 23.44
C PRO A 100 8.68 -0.16 24.96
N ASP A 101 9.77 -0.56 25.64
CA ASP A 101 9.79 -0.74 27.09
C ASP A 101 9.45 0.54 27.87
N VAL A 102 9.96 1.69 27.41
CA VAL A 102 9.68 2.98 28.05
C VAL A 102 8.22 3.36 27.82
N CYS A 103 7.76 3.21 26.58
CA CYS A 103 6.43 3.63 26.16
C CYS A 103 5.33 2.76 26.78
N LEU A 104 5.50 1.43 26.82
CA LEU A 104 4.54 0.50 27.39
C LEU A 104 4.49 0.55 28.92
N ARG A 105 5.60 0.85 29.60
CA ARG A 105 5.56 1.14 31.05
C ARG A 105 4.73 2.38 31.37
N ARG A 106 4.78 3.37 30.48
CA ARG A 106 4.09 4.64 30.63
C ARG A 106 2.61 4.54 30.24
N ASN A 107 2.32 3.89 29.13
CA ASN A 107 0.99 3.57 28.65
C ASN A 107 0.86 2.06 28.37
N PRO A 108 0.39 1.27 29.35
CA PRO A 108 0.24 -0.18 29.20
C PRO A 108 -0.78 -0.62 28.14
N LYS A 109 -1.59 0.29 27.60
CA LYS A 109 -2.61 0.02 26.57
C LYS A 109 -2.13 0.33 25.15
N LEU A 110 -0.92 0.87 24.99
CA LEU A 110 -0.41 1.32 23.70
C LEU A 110 -0.17 0.16 22.72
N ALA A 111 -0.67 0.30 21.49
CA ALA A 111 -0.20 -0.50 20.36
C ALA A 111 1.08 0.12 19.76
N PHE A 112 2.25 -0.45 20.04
CA PHE A 112 3.54 0.07 19.57
C PHE A 112 3.90 -0.54 18.21
N GLY A 113 3.62 0.17 17.12
CA GLY A 113 3.86 -0.29 15.76
C GLY A 113 5.25 0.07 15.24
N ARG A 114 6.02 -0.94 14.83
CA ARG A 114 7.31 -0.80 14.16
C ARG A 114 7.20 -1.39 12.76
N VAL A 115 7.63 -0.65 11.73
CA VAL A 115 7.69 -1.17 10.37
C VAL A 115 9.09 -1.03 9.80
N THR A 116 9.72 -2.17 9.52
CA THR A 116 11.09 -2.22 9.01
C THR A 116 11.18 -3.15 7.80
N GLY A 117 12.32 -3.11 7.10
CA GLY A 117 12.55 -4.02 5.98
C GLY A 117 12.67 -5.49 6.40
N TRP A 118 13.49 -5.71 7.42
CA TRP A 118 14.01 -7.03 7.78
C TRP A 118 13.46 -7.59 9.10
N GLY A 119 12.66 -6.81 9.85
CA GLY A 119 12.25 -7.12 11.21
C GLY A 119 13.20 -6.54 12.27
N GLN A 120 12.85 -6.69 13.54
CA GLN A 120 13.72 -6.26 14.66
C GLN A 120 14.91 -7.21 14.89
N GLU A 121 14.82 -8.45 14.41
CA GLU A 121 15.79 -9.53 14.67
C GLU A 121 16.30 -10.18 13.38
N GLY A 122 17.30 -11.05 13.52
CA GLY A 122 17.91 -11.77 12.40
C GLY A 122 19.15 -11.09 11.80
N PRO A 123 19.86 -11.78 10.90
CA PRO A 123 21.18 -11.35 10.42
C PRO A 123 21.14 -10.05 9.61
N LEU A 124 19.99 -9.70 9.06
CA LEU A 124 19.79 -8.48 8.26
C LEU A 124 19.08 -7.35 9.01
N ALA A 125 18.70 -7.51 10.29
CA ALA A 125 17.98 -6.47 11.05
C ALA A 125 18.71 -5.11 11.05
N GLN A 126 20.05 -5.14 10.99
CA GLN A 126 20.91 -3.96 10.92
C GLN A 126 21.45 -3.68 9.49
N ALA A 127 20.88 -4.29 8.45
CA ALA A 127 21.22 -3.97 7.07
C ALA A 127 20.32 -2.85 6.55
N ALA A 128 20.88 -1.97 5.71
CA ALA A 128 20.04 -1.06 4.91
C ALA A 128 19.33 -1.84 3.79
N GLY A 129 18.25 -1.27 3.28
CA GLY A 129 17.54 -1.81 2.12
C GLY A 129 16.39 -0.88 1.74
N HIS A 130 15.76 -1.18 0.61
CA HIS A 130 14.48 -0.63 0.17
C HIS A 130 13.59 -1.76 -0.32
N ASP A 131 12.33 -1.46 -0.65
CA ASP A 131 11.32 -2.40 -1.17
C ASP A 131 11.91 -3.58 -1.95
N MET A 132 12.63 -3.26 -3.02
CA MET A 132 13.19 -4.25 -3.96
C MET A 132 14.11 -5.27 -3.28
N ASN A 133 14.89 -4.86 -2.27
CA ASN A 133 15.77 -5.76 -1.54
C ASN A 133 14.96 -6.72 -0.67
N TYR A 134 13.90 -6.24 -0.02
CA TYR A 134 13.07 -7.05 0.86
C TYR A 134 12.33 -8.13 0.06
N ILE A 135 11.68 -7.73 -1.04
CA ILE A 135 10.91 -8.66 -1.87
C ILE A 135 11.81 -9.65 -2.64
N ALA A 136 13.10 -9.35 -2.83
CA ALA A 136 14.06 -10.26 -3.43
C ALA A 136 14.28 -11.53 -2.60
N LEU A 137 14.15 -11.47 -1.27
CA LEU A 137 14.32 -12.62 -0.37
C LEU A 137 13.05 -13.48 -0.23
N THR A 138 11.93 -13.04 -0.81
CA THR A 138 10.63 -13.74 -0.69
C THR A 138 10.26 -14.57 -1.92
N GLY A 139 11.09 -14.53 -2.97
CA GLY A 139 10.76 -15.07 -4.29
C GLY A 139 9.79 -14.21 -5.11
N ALA A 140 9.16 -13.18 -4.52
CA ALA A 140 8.22 -12.30 -5.22
C ALA A 140 8.89 -11.58 -6.40
N LEU A 141 10.04 -10.93 -6.19
CA LEU A 141 10.74 -10.24 -7.29
C LEU A 141 11.10 -11.23 -8.41
N HIS A 142 11.60 -12.41 -8.07
CA HIS A 142 11.95 -13.44 -9.05
C HIS A 142 10.73 -13.91 -9.87
N ALA A 143 9.53 -13.92 -9.29
CA ALA A 143 8.31 -14.35 -9.97
C ALA A 143 7.72 -13.27 -10.91
N ILE A 144 8.10 -12.00 -10.77
CA ILE A 144 7.49 -10.88 -11.51
C ILE A 144 8.34 -10.48 -12.72
N GLY A 145 7.69 -10.41 -13.89
CA GLY A 145 8.29 -9.98 -15.15
C GLY A 145 8.06 -10.96 -16.30
N ARG A 146 8.59 -10.64 -17.48
CA ARG A 146 8.38 -11.42 -18.71
C ARG A 146 9.35 -12.61 -18.81
N ALA A 147 8.93 -13.61 -19.58
CA ALA A 147 9.78 -14.72 -20.01
C ALA A 147 11.05 -14.20 -20.70
N GLY A 148 12.21 -14.78 -20.37
CA GLY A 148 13.50 -14.42 -20.98
C GLY A 148 14.07 -13.06 -20.57
N GLN A 149 13.35 -12.24 -19.80
CA GLN A 149 13.81 -10.94 -19.31
C GLN A 149 14.26 -11.01 -17.86
N LYS A 150 15.04 -10.03 -17.40
CA LYS A 150 15.36 -9.88 -15.96
C LYS A 150 14.07 -9.66 -15.13
N PRO A 151 14.06 -10.03 -13.84
CA PRO A 151 12.98 -9.66 -12.92
C PRO A 151 12.60 -8.18 -13.00
N THR A 152 11.31 -7.87 -12.90
CA THR A 152 10.78 -6.51 -12.98
C THR A 152 10.30 -6.04 -11.61
N PRO A 153 10.86 -4.95 -11.04
CA PRO A 153 10.34 -4.37 -9.81
C PRO A 153 8.91 -3.86 -10.02
N PRO A 154 7.91 -4.30 -9.22
CA PRO A 154 6.52 -3.86 -9.32
C PRO A 154 6.31 -2.50 -8.63
N LEU A 155 7.09 -1.49 -9.04
CA LEU A 155 7.31 -0.26 -8.26
C LEU A 155 7.75 -0.65 -6.84
N ASN A 156 7.24 0.04 -5.81
CA ASN A 156 7.36 -0.35 -4.41
C ASN A 156 6.00 -0.81 -3.80
N LEU A 157 5.12 -1.38 -4.65
CA LEU A 157 3.76 -1.75 -4.21
C LEU A 157 3.75 -3.00 -3.31
N VAL A 158 4.75 -3.88 -3.43
CA VAL A 158 4.73 -5.20 -2.78
C VAL A 158 5.38 -5.17 -1.40
N GLY A 159 6.57 -4.58 -1.27
CA GLY A 159 7.29 -4.51 0.00
C GLY A 159 6.78 -3.35 0.86
N ASP A 160 6.96 -2.11 0.42
CA ASP A 160 6.62 -0.93 1.22
C ASP A 160 5.12 -0.89 1.56
N TYR A 161 4.25 -1.18 0.60
CA TYR A 161 2.82 -0.95 0.79
C TYR A 161 2.06 -2.22 1.15
N GLY A 162 1.99 -3.19 0.24
CA GLY A 162 1.27 -4.43 0.47
C GLY A 162 1.80 -5.24 1.65
N GLY A 163 3.12 -5.42 1.74
CA GLY A 163 3.80 -6.18 2.78
C GLY A 163 4.15 -5.37 4.03
N GLY A 164 4.34 -4.05 3.91
CA GLY A 164 4.70 -3.17 5.01
C GLY A 164 3.50 -2.46 5.60
N ALA A 165 3.06 -1.40 4.92
CA ALA A 165 2.01 -0.52 5.41
C ALA A 165 0.71 -1.26 5.78
N MET A 166 0.24 -2.17 4.92
CA MET A 166 -1.02 -2.88 5.17
C MET A 166 -0.92 -3.87 6.33
N TYR A 167 0.23 -4.51 6.55
CA TYR A 167 0.46 -5.38 7.70
C TYR A 167 0.60 -4.57 8.99
N LEU A 168 1.24 -3.40 8.94
CA LEU A 168 1.29 -2.49 10.08
C LEU A 168 -0.11 -1.97 10.46
N VAL A 169 -0.92 -1.53 9.50
CA VAL A 169 -2.31 -1.11 9.74
C VAL A 169 -3.11 -2.25 10.36
N THR A 170 -3.03 -3.45 9.78
CA THR A 170 -3.75 -4.63 10.28
C THR A 170 -3.33 -4.98 11.71
N GLY A 171 -2.02 -5.03 11.97
CA GLY A 171 -1.47 -5.34 13.29
C GLY A 171 -1.83 -4.28 14.35
N LEU A 172 -1.77 -2.99 14.00
CA LEU A 172 -2.17 -1.90 14.90
C LEU A 172 -3.66 -1.95 15.24
N LEU A 173 -4.53 -2.13 14.25
CA LEU A 173 -5.97 -2.25 14.51
C LEU A 173 -6.27 -3.45 15.41
N ALA A 174 -5.64 -4.61 15.16
CA ALA A 174 -5.79 -5.79 16.01
C ALA A 174 -5.28 -5.53 17.45
N ALA A 175 -4.12 -4.89 17.61
CA ALA A 175 -3.54 -4.56 18.89
C ALA A 175 -4.39 -3.54 19.67
N ILE A 176 -4.93 -2.51 19.01
CA ILE A 176 -5.85 -1.53 19.63
C ILE A 176 -7.14 -2.20 20.07
N VAL A 177 -7.74 -3.06 19.24
CA VAL A 177 -8.94 -3.82 19.61
C VAL A 177 -8.67 -4.73 20.81
N SER A 178 -7.54 -5.44 20.80
CA SER A 178 -7.10 -6.27 21.92
C SER A 178 -6.94 -5.43 23.20
N ALA A 179 -6.21 -4.32 23.13
CA ALA A 179 -5.96 -3.45 24.28
C ALA A 179 -7.25 -2.82 24.84
N ARG A 180 -8.24 -2.52 24.00
CA ARG A 180 -9.56 -2.06 24.47
C ARG A 180 -10.32 -3.12 25.26
N ALA A 181 -10.16 -4.39 24.90
CA ALA A 181 -10.81 -5.50 25.58
C ALA A 181 -10.06 -5.94 26.85
N THR A 182 -8.72 -5.91 26.83
CA THR A 182 -7.87 -6.50 27.87
C THR A 182 -7.23 -5.46 28.80
N GLY A 183 -7.14 -4.21 28.36
CA GLY A 183 -6.33 -3.19 29.01
C GLY A 183 -4.82 -3.34 28.79
N VAL A 184 -4.39 -4.25 27.90
CA VAL A 184 -2.98 -4.56 27.63
C VAL A 184 -2.67 -4.37 26.15
N GLY A 185 -1.76 -3.45 25.87
CA GLY A 185 -1.15 -3.19 24.57
C GLY A 185 0.04 -4.10 24.30
N GLN A 186 0.66 -3.94 23.13
CA GLN A 186 1.75 -4.80 22.67
C GLN A 186 2.55 -4.15 21.56
N VAL A 187 3.72 -4.73 21.27
CA VAL A 187 4.54 -4.38 20.12
C VAL A 187 4.01 -5.12 18.89
N VAL A 188 3.89 -4.39 17.77
CA VAL A 188 3.62 -4.95 16.45
C VAL A 188 4.89 -4.77 15.62
N ASP A 189 5.61 -5.85 15.36
CA ASP A 189 6.75 -5.86 14.44
C ASP A 189 6.26 -6.24 13.03
N ALA A 190 6.11 -5.26 12.16
CA ALA A 190 5.69 -5.43 10.77
C ALA A 190 6.91 -5.38 9.85
N ALA A 191 7.56 -6.53 9.62
CA ALA A 191 8.65 -6.62 8.66
C ALA A 191 8.12 -6.72 7.22
N MET A 192 8.64 -5.87 6.32
CA MET A 192 8.23 -5.90 4.90
C MET A 192 8.54 -7.24 4.23
N VAL A 193 9.66 -7.89 4.59
CA VAL A 193 10.00 -9.23 4.10
C VAL A 193 8.94 -10.27 4.49
N ASP A 194 8.42 -10.21 5.73
CA ASP A 194 7.41 -11.15 6.21
C ASP A 194 6.04 -10.89 5.59
N GLY A 195 5.64 -9.62 5.49
CA GLY A 195 4.38 -9.27 4.84
C GLY A 195 4.39 -9.60 3.34
N ALA A 196 5.49 -9.35 2.64
CA ALA A 196 5.64 -9.77 1.24
C ALA A 196 5.65 -11.31 1.09
N LEU A 197 6.28 -12.05 2.00
CA LEU A 197 6.19 -13.50 2.05
C LEU A 197 4.75 -13.98 2.28
N SER A 198 4.04 -13.31 3.19
CA SER A 198 2.64 -13.62 3.49
C SER A 198 1.72 -13.36 2.29
N LEU A 199 1.94 -12.29 1.53
CA LEU A 199 1.26 -12.06 0.24
C LEU A 199 1.55 -13.16 -0.79
N MET A 200 2.76 -13.74 -0.75
CA MET A 200 3.15 -14.86 -1.62
C MET A 200 2.54 -16.21 -1.21
N THR A 201 1.81 -16.30 -0.09
CA THR A 201 1.22 -17.57 0.40
C THR A 201 0.44 -18.33 -0.68
N PRO A 202 -0.50 -17.72 -1.45
CA PRO A 202 -1.21 -18.45 -2.50
C PRO A 202 -0.28 -18.94 -3.62
N ILE A 203 0.78 -18.19 -3.93
CA ILE A 203 1.75 -18.52 -4.97
C ILE A 203 2.61 -19.71 -4.55
N TYR A 204 3.08 -19.73 -3.29
CA TYR A 204 3.75 -20.89 -2.71
C TYR A 204 2.82 -22.11 -2.68
N GLY A 205 1.54 -21.93 -2.38
CA GLY A 205 0.53 -22.99 -2.46
C GLY A 205 0.39 -23.56 -3.87
N MET A 206 0.29 -22.72 -4.90
CA MET A 206 0.27 -23.17 -6.29
C MET A 206 1.56 -23.88 -6.70
N LYS A 207 2.72 -23.40 -6.25
CA LYS A 207 4.00 -24.06 -6.50
C LYS A 207 4.04 -25.46 -5.88
N ALA A 208 3.65 -25.58 -4.61
CA ALA A 208 3.59 -26.85 -3.88
C ALA A 208 2.59 -27.84 -4.50
N ALA A 209 1.45 -27.34 -4.99
CA ALA A 209 0.45 -28.14 -5.72
C ALA A 209 0.88 -28.51 -7.15
N GLY A 210 2.10 -28.15 -7.58
CA GLY A 210 2.58 -28.40 -8.94
C GLY A 210 1.83 -27.63 -10.02
N ARG A 211 1.17 -26.51 -9.66
CA ARG A 211 0.44 -25.63 -10.60
C ARG A 211 1.31 -24.51 -11.17
N MET A 212 2.49 -24.28 -10.59
CA MET A 212 3.53 -23.39 -11.14
C MET A 212 4.82 -24.17 -11.47
N LYS A 213 4.84 -24.80 -12.65
CA LYS A 213 5.95 -25.66 -13.08
C LYS A 213 6.98 -24.92 -13.93
N GLY A 214 6.55 -23.91 -14.68
CA GLY A 214 7.41 -23.17 -15.60
C GLY A 214 8.28 -22.12 -14.91
N PRO A 215 9.33 -21.64 -15.58
CA PRO A 215 10.04 -20.44 -15.15
C PRO A 215 9.10 -19.22 -15.21
N ARG A 216 9.55 -18.07 -14.68
CA ARG A 216 8.82 -16.80 -14.77
C ARG A 216 8.32 -16.54 -16.20
N GLY A 217 7.07 -16.11 -16.32
CA GLY A 217 6.41 -15.82 -17.59
C GLY A 217 5.90 -17.05 -18.35
N HIS A 218 5.80 -18.21 -17.69
CA HIS A 218 5.32 -19.47 -18.28
C HIS A 218 4.25 -20.15 -17.41
N ASN A 219 3.67 -19.42 -16.46
CA ASN A 219 2.63 -19.90 -15.56
C ASN A 219 1.32 -19.14 -15.82
N GLN A 220 0.24 -19.62 -15.20
CA GLN A 220 -1.10 -19.11 -15.48
C GLN A 220 -1.29 -17.63 -15.11
N LEU A 221 -0.66 -17.15 -14.03
CA LEU A 221 -0.89 -15.80 -13.48
C LEU A 221 0.33 -14.86 -13.61
N ASP A 222 1.38 -15.27 -14.34
CA ASP A 222 2.61 -14.49 -14.50
C ASP A 222 2.88 -14.07 -15.95
N SER A 223 1.81 -14.01 -16.75
CA SER A 223 1.80 -13.76 -18.21
C SER A 223 2.25 -14.94 -19.09
N GLY A 224 2.32 -16.17 -18.58
CA GLY A 224 2.49 -17.35 -19.43
C GLY A 224 1.23 -17.68 -20.25
N ALA A 225 0.06 -17.66 -19.62
CA ALA A 225 -1.20 -18.00 -20.27
C ALA A 225 -1.70 -16.88 -21.19
N TYR A 226 -2.14 -17.23 -22.40
CA TYR A 226 -2.72 -16.28 -23.37
C TYR A 226 -4.00 -15.58 -22.87
N TYR A 227 -4.72 -16.19 -21.93
CA TYR A 227 -5.96 -15.65 -21.35
C TYR A 227 -5.73 -14.95 -19.99
N TYR A 228 -4.48 -14.67 -19.63
CA TYR A 228 -4.13 -13.83 -18.47
C TYR A 228 -2.93 -12.95 -18.87
N GLU A 229 -3.19 -11.96 -19.70
CA GLU A 229 -2.18 -11.24 -20.46
C GLU A 229 -2.64 -9.84 -20.88
N VAL A 230 -1.66 -9.00 -21.20
CA VAL A 230 -1.81 -7.69 -21.83
C VAL A 230 -1.49 -7.79 -23.32
N TYR A 231 -2.37 -7.25 -24.16
CA TYR A 231 -2.24 -7.25 -25.62
C TYR A 231 -2.19 -5.83 -26.17
N GLU A 232 -1.38 -5.65 -27.22
CA GLU A 232 -1.25 -4.41 -27.97
C GLU A 232 -2.37 -4.29 -29.02
N CYS A 233 -2.94 -3.10 -29.15
CA CYS A 233 -4.00 -2.75 -30.10
C CYS A 233 -3.43 -2.04 -31.34
N ALA A 234 -4.27 -1.74 -32.33
CA ALA A 234 -3.87 -1.11 -33.60
C ALA A 234 -3.20 0.28 -33.44
N ASP A 235 -3.51 0.97 -32.34
CA ASP A 235 -3.03 2.31 -31.97
C ASP A 235 -1.79 2.27 -31.07
N GLY A 236 -1.21 1.09 -30.83
CA GLY A 236 -0.06 0.90 -29.93
C GLY A 236 -0.40 1.02 -28.45
N GLN A 237 -1.68 1.18 -28.11
CA GLN A 237 -2.16 1.13 -26.73
C GLN A 237 -2.42 -0.31 -26.30
N TYR A 238 -2.63 -0.54 -25.00
CA TYR A 238 -2.77 -1.88 -24.45
C TYR A 238 -4.13 -2.14 -23.80
N ILE A 239 -4.55 -3.39 -23.84
CA ILE A 239 -5.71 -3.94 -23.11
C ILE A 239 -5.25 -5.11 -22.24
N SER A 240 -5.98 -5.43 -21.18
CA SER A 240 -5.80 -6.65 -20.40
C SER A 240 -6.97 -7.60 -20.61
N ILE A 241 -6.67 -8.90 -20.64
CA ILE A 241 -7.66 -9.96 -20.54
C ILE A 241 -7.26 -10.95 -19.45
N ALA A 242 -8.25 -11.41 -18.68
CA ALA A 242 -8.07 -12.39 -17.63
C ALA A 242 -9.18 -13.46 -17.51
N PRO A 243 -9.80 -13.98 -18.59
CA PRO A 243 -10.89 -14.96 -18.47
C PRO A 243 -10.38 -16.37 -18.11
N ILE A 244 -10.07 -16.58 -16.84
CA ILE A 244 -9.51 -17.84 -16.31
C ILE A 244 -10.54 -18.98 -16.33
N GLU A 245 -11.79 -18.68 -16.00
CA GLU A 245 -12.88 -19.64 -15.98
C GLU A 245 -13.39 -19.93 -17.39
N ALA A 246 -13.71 -21.22 -17.65
CA ALA A 246 -14.09 -21.68 -19.00
C ALA A 246 -15.28 -20.91 -19.61
N LYS A 247 -16.25 -20.47 -18.79
CA LYS A 247 -17.41 -19.68 -19.25
C LYS A 247 -17.03 -18.28 -19.74
N PHE A 248 -16.13 -17.61 -19.03
CA PHE A 248 -15.64 -16.26 -19.39
C PHE A 248 -14.71 -16.35 -20.60
N HIS A 249 -13.93 -17.44 -20.67
CA HIS A 249 -13.10 -17.73 -21.82
C HIS A 249 -13.94 -17.97 -23.09
N ALA A 250 -15.01 -18.76 -22.97
CA ALA A 250 -15.95 -18.98 -24.07
C ALA A 250 -16.62 -17.67 -24.52
N GLU A 251 -16.97 -16.78 -23.57
CA GLU A 251 -17.53 -15.47 -23.91
C GLU A 251 -16.52 -14.59 -24.67
N LEU A 252 -15.26 -14.55 -24.24
CA LEU A 252 -14.22 -13.84 -24.98
C LEU A 252 -14.09 -14.38 -26.42
N LEU A 253 -13.98 -15.70 -26.59
CA LEU A 253 -13.86 -16.30 -27.93
C LEU A 253 -15.08 -16.01 -28.80
N ARG A 254 -16.29 -16.05 -28.22
CA ARG A 254 -17.53 -15.72 -28.92
C ARG A 254 -17.52 -14.27 -29.43
N ILE A 255 -17.13 -13.31 -28.58
CA ILE A 255 -17.05 -11.89 -28.96
C ILE A 255 -15.97 -11.67 -30.01
N LEU A 256 -14.84 -12.36 -29.89
CA LEU A 256 -13.74 -12.29 -30.86
C LEU A 256 -14.01 -13.09 -32.14
N GLU A 257 -15.11 -13.83 -32.22
CA GLU A 257 -15.47 -14.70 -33.35
C GLU A 257 -14.40 -15.77 -33.64
N ILE A 258 -13.76 -16.29 -32.58
CA ILE A 258 -12.77 -17.36 -32.68
C ILE A 258 -13.47 -18.69 -32.39
N ASP A 259 -13.38 -19.63 -33.33
CA ASP A 259 -13.91 -20.99 -33.15
C ASP A 259 -13.04 -21.77 -32.14
N PRO A 260 -13.58 -22.15 -30.97
CA PRO A 260 -12.84 -22.92 -29.97
C PRO A 260 -12.35 -24.28 -30.50
N ALA A 261 -13.00 -24.86 -31.52
CA ALA A 261 -12.57 -26.13 -32.13
C ALA A 261 -11.21 -26.02 -32.84
N THR A 262 -10.78 -24.79 -33.16
CA THR A 262 -9.44 -24.53 -33.69
C THR A 262 -8.37 -24.49 -32.60
N MET A 263 -8.77 -24.55 -31.32
CA MET A 263 -7.90 -24.40 -30.15
C MET A 263 -7.62 -25.72 -29.39
N PRO A 264 -6.37 -26.03 -28.99
CA PRO A 264 -6.11 -26.94 -27.89
C PRO A 264 -6.82 -26.48 -26.61
N PRO A 265 -6.93 -27.39 -25.62
CA PRO A 265 -7.55 -27.08 -24.34
C PRO A 265 -6.97 -25.80 -23.72
N GLN A 266 -7.84 -24.95 -23.16
CA GLN A 266 -7.44 -23.69 -22.53
C GLN A 266 -6.24 -23.82 -21.57
N ARG A 267 -6.18 -24.90 -20.78
CA ARG A 267 -5.15 -25.14 -19.76
C ARG A 267 -3.96 -25.96 -20.24
N ASP A 268 -3.70 -25.99 -21.55
CA ASP A 268 -2.53 -26.62 -22.16
C ASP A 268 -1.38 -25.60 -22.37
N PRO A 269 -0.31 -25.64 -21.55
CA PRO A 269 0.81 -24.70 -21.67
C PRO A 269 1.58 -24.81 -22.99
N GLU A 270 1.60 -25.98 -23.64
CA GLU A 270 2.31 -26.16 -24.92
C GLU A 270 1.63 -25.38 -26.05
N GLY A 271 0.30 -25.26 -25.99
CA GLY A 271 -0.49 -24.48 -26.93
C GLY A 271 -0.47 -22.97 -26.70
N TRP A 272 -0.13 -22.49 -25.50
CA TRP A 272 -0.25 -21.07 -25.13
C TRP A 272 0.49 -20.08 -26.04
N PRO A 273 1.74 -20.32 -26.49
CA PRO A 273 2.45 -19.38 -27.36
C PRO A 273 1.68 -19.09 -28.65
N ARG A 274 1.16 -20.13 -29.31
CA ARG A 274 0.38 -19.99 -30.55
C ARG A 274 -0.89 -19.16 -30.36
N TRP A 275 -1.60 -19.35 -29.24
CA TRP A 275 -2.81 -18.56 -28.95
C TRP A 275 -2.50 -17.14 -28.53
N LYS A 276 -1.34 -16.95 -27.90
CA LYS A 276 -0.88 -15.60 -27.63
C LYS A 276 -0.67 -14.84 -28.94
N ASP A 277 -0.07 -15.45 -29.95
CA ASP A 277 0.09 -14.82 -31.27
C ASP A 277 -1.25 -14.55 -31.94
N LEU A 278 -2.20 -15.50 -31.91
CA LEU A 278 -3.52 -15.30 -32.52
C LEU A 278 -4.29 -14.15 -31.85
N LEU A 279 -4.34 -14.12 -30.52
CA LEU A 279 -5.02 -13.04 -29.80
C LEU A 279 -4.33 -11.70 -30.04
N ALA A 280 -2.99 -11.67 -30.08
CA ALA A 280 -2.25 -10.46 -30.41
C ALA A 280 -2.61 -9.94 -31.82
N GLU A 281 -2.68 -10.83 -32.82
CA GLU A 281 -3.10 -10.45 -34.16
C GLU A 281 -4.55 -9.94 -34.17
N ARG A 282 -5.45 -10.63 -33.48
CA ARG A 282 -6.86 -10.21 -33.39
C ARG A 282 -6.98 -8.84 -32.75
N PHE A 283 -6.33 -8.60 -31.61
CA PHE A 283 -6.42 -7.31 -30.91
C PHE A 283 -5.74 -6.15 -31.65
N ARG A 284 -4.73 -6.42 -32.48
CA ARG A 284 -4.13 -5.42 -33.38
C ARG A 284 -5.04 -4.95 -34.52
N THR A 285 -6.19 -5.58 -34.73
CA THR A 285 -7.12 -5.16 -35.81
C THR A 285 -7.94 -3.92 -35.49
N ARG A 286 -7.99 -3.49 -34.22
CA ARG A 286 -8.78 -2.33 -33.78
C ARG A 286 -8.04 -1.52 -32.71
N THR A 287 -8.44 -0.27 -32.52
CA THR A 287 -7.89 0.59 -31.46
C THR A 287 -8.30 0.10 -30.07
N ARG A 288 -7.61 0.53 -29.00
CA ARG A 288 -8.01 0.19 -27.64
C ARG A 288 -9.45 0.61 -27.34
N ASP A 289 -9.84 1.80 -27.78
CA ASP A 289 -11.17 2.36 -27.52
C ASP A 289 -12.28 1.67 -28.34
N ASP A 290 -11.95 1.12 -29.53
CA ASP A 290 -12.84 0.21 -30.25
C ASP A 290 -13.10 -1.07 -29.45
N TRP A 291 -12.06 -1.66 -28.86
CA TRP A 291 -12.20 -2.84 -28.02
C TRP A 291 -12.97 -2.53 -26.74
N CYS A 292 -12.76 -1.37 -26.13
CA CYS A 292 -13.56 -0.92 -24.99
C CYS A 292 -15.06 -0.93 -25.31
N ARG A 293 -15.46 -0.38 -26.47
CA ARG A 293 -16.86 -0.40 -26.92
C ARG A 293 -17.46 -1.80 -27.10
N ILE A 294 -16.61 -2.80 -27.36
CA ILE A 294 -17.04 -4.18 -27.63
C ILE A 294 -17.03 -5.03 -26.36
N LEU A 295 -16.02 -4.86 -25.50
CA LEU A 295 -15.70 -5.79 -24.41
C LEU A 295 -15.97 -5.23 -23.00
N GLU A 296 -15.97 -3.91 -22.79
CA GLU A 296 -16.23 -3.36 -21.45
C GLU A 296 -17.63 -3.72 -20.95
N GLY A 297 -17.72 -4.08 -19.68
CA GLY A 297 -18.98 -4.49 -19.04
C GLY A 297 -19.45 -5.90 -19.42
N THR A 298 -18.74 -6.61 -20.30
CA THR A 298 -19.00 -8.03 -20.59
C THR A 298 -18.30 -8.95 -19.60
N ASP A 299 -18.66 -10.23 -19.66
CA ASP A 299 -18.05 -11.31 -18.87
C ASP A 299 -16.72 -11.82 -19.46
N ALA A 300 -16.13 -11.13 -20.45
CA ALA A 300 -14.87 -11.50 -21.09
C ALA A 300 -13.61 -11.17 -20.24
N CYS A 301 -13.80 -10.63 -19.02
CA CYS A 301 -12.73 -10.23 -18.11
C CYS A 301 -11.71 -9.28 -18.75
N PHE A 302 -12.23 -8.16 -19.29
CA PHE A 302 -11.48 -7.16 -20.04
C PHE A 302 -11.34 -5.84 -19.29
N ALA A 303 -10.21 -5.15 -19.47
CA ALA A 303 -10.09 -3.72 -19.18
C ALA A 303 -9.04 -3.04 -20.09
N PRO A 304 -9.17 -1.73 -20.39
CA PRO A 304 -8.07 -0.98 -20.98
C PRO A 304 -6.92 -0.81 -19.98
N VAL A 305 -5.68 -0.86 -20.47
CA VAL A 305 -4.51 -0.46 -19.67
C VAL A 305 -4.38 1.06 -19.77
N LEU A 306 -4.77 1.74 -18.70
CA LEU A 306 -4.80 3.20 -18.63
C LEU A 306 -3.49 3.75 -18.07
N SER A 307 -3.04 4.88 -18.63
CA SER A 307 -2.08 5.76 -17.97
C SER A 307 -2.68 6.40 -16.71
N MET A 308 -1.82 6.97 -15.85
CA MET A 308 -2.30 7.71 -14.68
C MET A 308 -3.22 8.88 -15.07
N ALA A 309 -2.97 9.54 -16.20
CA ALA A 309 -3.82 10.63 -16.69
C ALA A 309 -5.22 10.13 -17.09
N GLU A 310 -5.30 9.04 -17.85
CA GLU A 310 -6.57 8.46 -18.31
C GLU A 310 -7.38 7.83 -17.17
N ALA A 311 -6.71 7.27 -16.15
CA ALA A 311 -7.39 6.70 -14.98
C ALA A 311 -8.31 7.71 -14.27
N HIS A 312 -7.96 8.99 -14.27
CA HIS A 312 -8.78 10.07 -13.68
C HIS A 312 -10.10 10.30 -14.42
N THR A 313 -10.13 10.04 -15.72
CA THR A 313 -11.26 10.35 -16.59
C THR A 313 -12.09 9.13 -16.98
N HIS A 314 -11.64 7.92 -16.67
CA HIS A 314 -12.40 6.70 -16.93
C HIS A 314 -13.80 6.73 -16.27
N PRO A 315 -14.90 6.43 -17.00
CA PRO A 315 -16.27 6.58 -16.49
C PRO A 315 -16.54 5.82 -15.18
N HIS A 316 -16.00 4.60 -15.02
CA HIS A 316 -16.15 3.83 -13.78
C HIS A 316 -15.47 4.51 -12.58
N ASN A 317 -14.29 5.12 -12.78
CA ASN A 317 -13.56 5.81 -11.72
C ASN A 317 -14.26 7.12 -11.34
N GLN A 318 -14.83 7.83 -12.32
CA GLN A 318 -15.64 9.03 -12.08
C GLN A 318 -16.94 8.72 -11.35
N ALA A 319 -17.72 7.73 -11.82
CA ALA A 319 -18.97 7.31 -11.19
C ALA A 319 -18.78 6.86 -9.75
N ARG A 320 -17.60 6.31 -9.44
CA ARG A 320 -17.23 5.94 -8.09
C ARG A 320 -16.59 7.07 -7.29
N SER A 321 -16.25 8.22 -7.86
CA SER A 321 -15.43 9.24 -7.18
C SER A 321 -14.12 8.64 -6.62
N ALA A 322 -13.47 7.78 -7.41
CA ALA A 322 -12.23 7.11 -7.02
C ALA A 322 -11.04 8.09 -6.89
N PHE A 323 -11.13 9.22 -7.57
CA PHE A 323 -10.23 10.36 -7.45
C PHE A 323 -11.02 11.58 -6.99
N ILE A 324 -10.42 12.38 -6.12
CA ILE A 324 -10.99 13.59 -5.54
C ILE A 324 -10.02 14.76 -5.71
N ASP A 325 -10.56 15.97 -5.66
CA ASP A 325 -9.76 17.19 -5.60
C ASP A 325 -9.56 17.61 -4.14
N VAL A 326 -8.32 17.89 -3.77
CA VAL A 326 -7.98 18.48 -2.48
C VAL A 326 -7.00 19.61 -2.77
N ASP A 327 -7.41 20.84 -2.48
CA ASP A 327 -6.62 22.06 -2.72
C ASP A 327 -6.14 22.19 -4.19
N GLY A 328 -7.03 21.89 -5.14
CA GLY A 328 -6.74 21.96 -6.57
C GLY A 328 -5.86 20.82 -7.10
N ILE A 329 -5.53 19.83 -6.27
CA ILE A 329 -4.71 18.68 -6.65
C ILE A 329 -5.56 17.41 -6.63
N ARG A 330 -5.67 16.78 -7.79
CA ARG A 330 -6.41 15.54 -7.96
C ARG A 330 -5.60 14.34 -7.47
N GLN A 331 -6.21 13.54 -6.59
CA GLN A 331 -5.55 12.41 -5.92
C GLN A 331 -6.54 11.27 -5.60
N PRO A 332 -6.06 10.05 -5.28
CA PRO A 332 -6.93 8.94 -4.89
C PRO A 332 -7.78 9.26 -3.64
N ALA A 333 -9.06 8.89 -3.67
CA ALA A 333 -9.97 9.01 -2.54
C ALA A 333 -9.64 7.97 -1.44
N PRO A 334 -10.03 8.22 -0.17
CA PRO A 334 -9.96 7.21 0.89
C PRO A 334 -10.57 5.86 0.52
N ALA A 335 -9.93 4.78 0.97
CA ALA A 335 -10.39 3.40 0.81
C ALA A 335 -10.11 2.58 2.09
N PRO A 336 -10.94 1.57 2.43
CA PRO A 336 -12.17 1.16 1.74
C PRO A 336 -13.33 2.14 1.99
N ARG A 337 -14.51 1.84 1.45
CA ARG A 337 -15.74 2.62 1.68
C ARG A 337 -16.56 2.01 2.80
N PHE A 338 -17.10 2.85 3.67
CA PHE A 338 -17.96 2.46 4.78
C PHE A 338 -19.39 2.94 4.51
N SER A 339 -20.38 2.08 4.76
CA SER A 339 -21.80 2.41 4.53
C SER A 339 -22.36 3.39 5.55
N VAL A 340 -21.88 3.34 6.79
CA VAL A 340 -22.37 4.17 7.91
C VAL A 340 -21.39 5.28 8.26
N THR A 341 -20.12 4.93 8.53
CA THR A 341 -19.08 5.86 8.98
C THR A 341 -18.18 6.28 7.83
N GLN A 342 -18.74 6.98 6.84
CA GLN A 342 -17.97 7.44 5.68
C GLN A 342 -16.79 8.32 6.10
N SER A 343 -15.62 8.07 5.47
CA SER A 343 -14.46 8.94 5.59
C SER A 343 -14.79 10.35 5.11
N ALA A 344 -14.34 11.35 5.86
CA ALA A 344 -14.46 12.75 5.44
C ALA A 344 -13.54 13.01 4.24
N PRO A 345 -13.83 14.04 3.41
CA PRO A 345 -12.88 14.54 2.43
C PRO A 345 -11.54 14.84 3.12
N PRO A 346 -10.40 14.34 2.59
CA PRO A 346 -9.09 14.62 3.17
C PRO A 346 -8.76 16.11 3.21
N ARG A 347 -8.06 16.51 4.26
CA ARG A 347 -7.41 17.81 4.37
C ARG A 347 -6.00 17.75 3.78
N PRO A 348 -5.54 18.78 3.06
CA PRO A 348 -4.23 18.77 2.41
C PRO A 348 -3.09 18.64 3.43
N PRO A 349 -1.91 18.12 3.02
CA PRO A 349 -0.72 18.08 3.87
C PRO A 349 -0.43 19.42 4.56
N GLY A 350 -0.13 19.38 5.86
CA GLY A 350 0.22 20.58 6.65
C GLY A 350 -0.93 21.53 7.00
N SER A 351 -2.16 21.28 6.51
CA SER A 351 -3.31 22.14 6.80
C SER A 351 -4.00 21.87 8.13
N VAL A 352 -3.71 20.75 8.80
CA VAL A 352 -4.25 20.44 10.12
C VAL A 352 -3.45 21.21 11.18
N PRO A 353 -4.04 22.19 11.89
CA PRO A 353 -3.31 22.93 12.90
C PRO A 353 -2.91 22.02 14.06
N ALA A 354 -1.66 22.13 14.51
CA ALA A 354 -1.15 21.39 15.66
C ALA A 354 -2.05 21.54 16.91
N ARG A 355 -2.55 22.76 17.15
CA ARG A 355 -3.47 23.06 18.26
C ARG A 355 -4.73 22.20 18.23
N GLU A 356 -5.36 22.04 17.06
CA GLU A 356 -6.59 21.25 16.89
C GLU A 356 -6.33 19.78 17.26
N ALA A 357 -5.21 19.20 16.81
CA ALA A 357 -4.90 17.81 17.12
C ALA A 357 -4.55 17.62 18.61
N LEU A 358 -3.89 18.59 19.24
CA LEU A 358 -3.53 18.53 20.66
C LEU A 358 -4.73 18.61 21.61
N GLU A 359 -5.83 19.24 21.20
CA GLU A 359 -7.07 19.26 21.99
C GLU A 359 -7.57 17.85 22.28
N ALA A 360 -7.38 16.91 21.33
CA ALA A 360 -7.70 15.51 21.56
C ALA A 360 -6.86 14.87 22.69
N TRP A 361 -5.68 15.40 23.02
CA TRP A 361 -4.84 14.99 24.14
C TRP A 361 -5.01 15.86 25.40
N GLY A 362 -5.86 16.89 25.37
CA GLY A 362 -5.96 17.87 26.46
C GLY A 362 -4.67 18.70 26.64
N LEU A 363 -3.88 18.84 25.57
CA LEU A 363 -2.63 19.60 25.56
C LEU A 363 -2.84 20.96 24.88
N SER A 364 -1.99 21.92 25.22
CA SER A 364 -2.05 23.30 24.75
C SER A 364 -0.86 23.67 23.85
N ALA A 365 -0.97 24.80 23.13
CA ALA A 365 0.15 25.34 22.36
C ALA A 365 1.37 25.71 23.25
N ALA A 366 1.12 26.13 24.49
CA ALA A 366 2.19 26.43 25.45
C ALA A 366 3.03 25.19 25.79
N ASP A 367 2.43 23.99 25.75
CA ASP A 367 3.17 22.73 25.94
C ASP A 367 4.16 22.46 24.79
N ILE A 368 3.87 22.92 23.57
CA ILE A 368 4.78 22.83 22.42
C ILE A 368 5.93 23.84 22.56
N GLU A 369 5.60 25.10 22.85
CA GLU A 369 6.59 26.17 22.99
C GLU A 369 7.62 25.83 24.08
N ALA A 370 7.15 25.29 25.21
CA ALA A 370 8.00 24.82 26.30
C ALA A 370 8.96 23.68 25.88
N ALA A 371 8.58 22.88 24.88
CA ALA A 371 9.41 21.82 24.32
C ALA A 371 10.35 22.31 23.18
N GLY A 372 10.33 23.61 22.86
CA GLY A 372 11.09 24.20 21.78
C GLY A 372 10.60 23.80 20.39
N GLY A 373 9.33 23.38 20.27
CA GLY A 373 8.67 23.09 19.01
C GLY A 373 8.08 24.34 18.36
N GLY A 374 7.95 24.31 17.03
CA GLY A 374 7.31 25.34 16.22
C GLY A 374 6.38 24.76 15.18
#